data_AF-A0A1I7U9N1-F1
#
_entry.id   AF-A0A1I7U9N1-F1
#
_cell.length_a   1.000
_cell.length_b   1.000
_cell.length_c   1.000
_cell.angle_alpha   90.00
_cell.angle_beta   90.00
_cell.angle_gamma   90.00
#
_symmetry.space_group_name_H-M   'P 1'
#
loop_
_entity.id
_entity.type
_entity.pdbx_description
1 polymer ?
#
loop_
_entity_poly.entity_id
_entity_poly.type
_entity_poly.pdbx_seq_one_letter_code
_entity_poly.pdbx_strand_id
1 'polypeptide(L)'
;MYATVFFYKYNKRKEGIFVTYPNMQYEYLADNDTSPYIFTYPQFQIDLEAGDRQGEFSFKVVWSYYPTNLCQNNIDLDASSLIPSVPTNCLTTFTAPNRVWLVGFLLQGMQQKELRQSAVYEGGSYNGTY
;
A
#
# COMPACT_ATOMS: atom_id res chain seq x y z
N MET A 1 8.39 -4.94 10.80
CA MET A 1 6.98 -4.90 11.23
C MET A 1 6.27 -3.89 10.36
N TYR A 2 5.01 -4.12 10.00
CA TYR A 2 4.19 -3.19 9.24
C TYR A 2 2.86 -2.97 9.96
N ALA A 3 2.23 -1.82 9.71
CA ALA A 3 0.91 -1.48 10.23
C ALA A 3 -0.15 -1.75 9.17
N THR A 4 -1.21 -2.46 9.54
CA THR A 4 -2.47 -2.54 8.81
C THR A 4 -3.48 -1.64 9.50
N VAL A 5 -3.93 -0.58 8.84
CA VAL A 5 -4.81 0.43 9.42
C VAL A 5 -6.15 0.44 8.70
N PHE A 6 -7.23 0.33 9.45
CA PHE A 6 -8.59 0.53 8.98
C PHE A 6 -9.08 1.89 9.46
N PHE A 7 -9.53 2.73 8.53
CA PHE A 7 -10.06 4.04 8.86
C PHE A 7 -11.59 4.02 8.81
N TYR A 8 -12.21 4.70 9.77
CA TYR A 8 -13.64 4.90 9.83
C TYR A 8 -13.88 6.41 9.88
N LYS A 9 -14.45 6.91 8.80
CA LYS A 9 -14.73 8.34 8.62
C LYS A 9 -16.20 8.51 8.30
N TYR A 10 -16.84 9.44 8.99
CA TYR A 10 -18.17 9.89 8.69
C TYR A 10 -18.20 11.42 8.71
N ASN A 11 -18.25 12.02 7.51
CA ASN A 11 -18.39 13.45 7.33
C ASN A 11 -19.46 13.78 6.29
N LYS A 12 -20.32 14.76 6.58
CA LYS A 12 -21.40 15.17 5.66
C LYS A 12 -20.91 16.00 4.47
N ARG A 13 -19.64 16.44 4.45
CA ARG A 13 -18.96 17.15 3.34
C ARG A 13 -17.46 16.81 3.30
N LYS A 14 -16.80 17.17 2.19
CA LYS A 14 -15.38 16.90 1.86
C LYS A 14 -14.35 17.65 2.74
N GLU A 15 -14.53 17.73 4.05
CA GLU A 15 -13.41 18.10 4.92
C GLU A 15 -12.35 16.99 4.84
N GLY A 16 -11.11 17.41 4.56
CA GLY A 16 -10.03 16.52 4.17
C GLY A 16 -9.43 15.76 5.35
N ILE A 17 -9.57 14.43 5.35
CA ILE A 17 -8.66 13.58 6.13
C ILE A 17 -7.74 12.91 5.13
N PHE A 18 -6.43 13.05 5.35
CA PHE A 18 -5.42 12.48 4.48
C PHE A 18 -4.50 11.56 5.26
N VAL A 19 -3.91 10.60 4.56
CA VAL A 19 -2.79 9.81 5.06
C VAL A 19 -1.54 10.19 4.29
N THR A 20 -0.46 10.40 5.03
CA THR A 20 0.84 10.75 4.46
C THR A 20 1.77 9.55 4.57
N TYR A 21 2.22 9.07 3.41
CA TYR A 21 3.19 7.98 3.31
C TYR A 21 4.62 8.50 3.56
N PRO A 22 5.59 7.63 3.91
CA PRO A 22 6.98 8.04 4.17
C PRO A 22 7.67 8.77 3.01
N ASN A 23 7.20 8.58 1.78
CA ASN A 23 7.67 9.28 0.58
C ASN A 23 7.03 10.67 0.40
N MET A 24 6.31 11.18 1.40
CA MET A 24 5.55 12.43 1.40
C MET A 24 4.38 12.47 0.40
N GLN A 25 4.00 11.33 -0.19
CA GLN A 25 2.75 11.25 -0.95
C GLN A 25 1.57 11.24 0.02
N TYR A 26 0.54 11.99 -0.32
CA TYR A 26 -0.70 12.08 0.43
C TYR A 26 -1.83 11.40 -0.33
N GLU A 27 -2.69 10.72 0.41
CA GLU A 27 -3.90 10.10 -0.12
C GLU A 27 -5.11 10.53 0.71
N TYR A 28 -6.18 10.94 0.03
CA TYR A 28 -7.43 11.31 0.69
C TYR A 28 -8.17 10.07 1.19
N LEU A 29 -8.62 10.10 2.45
CA LEU A 29 -9.46 9.06 3.03
C LEU A 29 -10.92 9.23 2.57
N ALA A 30 -11.33 8.30 1.71
CA ALA A 30 -12.71 8.22 1.24
C ALA A 30 -13.65 7.77 2.36
N ASP A 31 -14.89 8.27 2.34
CA ASP A 31 -15.94 7.76 3.22
C ASP A 31 -16.32 6.34 2.78
N ASN A 32 -16.62 5.47 3.75
CA ASN A 32 -16.98 4.06 3.53
C ASN A 32 -15.93 3.21 2.81
N ASP A 33 -14.65 3.59 2.81
CA ASP A 33 -13.61 2.68 2.37
C ASP A 33 -13.34 1.61 3.43
N THR A 34 -13.64 0.37 3.07
CA THR A 34 -13.43 -0.81 3.92
C THR A 34 -12.03 -1.42 3.74
N SER A 35 -11.26 -0.95 2.78
CA SER A 35 -9.96 -1.51 2.42
C SER A 35 -8.89 -1.01 3.40
N PRO A 36 -8.06 -1.92 3.95
CA PRO A 36 -6.99 -1.50 4.86
C PRO A 36 -5.88 -0.74 4.12
N TYR A 37 -5.26 0.19 4.83
CA TYR A 37 -4.03 0.86 4.44
C TYR A 37 -2.84 0.12 5.05
N ILE A 38 -1.78 -0.08 4.26
CA ILE A 38 -0.58 -0.80 4.70
C ILE A 38 0.60 0.19 4.77
N PHE A 39 1.13 0.39 5.98
CA PHE A 39 2.32 1.21 6.22
C PHE A 39 3.50 0.33 6.61
N THR A 40 4.54 0.38 5.79
CA THR A 40 5.73 -0.48 5.89
C THR A 40 6.82 0.13 6.77
N TYR A 41 6.56 1.30 7.34
CA TYR A 41 7.45 2.10 8.17
C TYR A 41 6.92 2.12 9.63
N PRO A 42 7.78 2.26 10.65
CA PRO A 42 7.37 2.20 12.07
C PRO A 42 6.48 3.36 12.52
N GLN A 43 6.15 4.30 11.63
CA GLN A 43 5.22 5.40 11.87
C GLN A 43 4.41 5.67 10.60
N PHE A 44 3.18 6.15 10.80
CA PHE A 44 2.33 6.69 9.75
C PHE A 44 1.72 8.01 10.26
N GLN A 45 1.38 8.89 9.33
CA GLN A 45 0.83 10.21 9.64
C GLN A 45 -0.58 10.32 9.08
N ILE A 46 -1.48 10.85 9.90
CA ILE A 46 -2.84 11.21 9.52
C ILE A 46 -2.93 12.73 9.64
N ASP A 47 -3.29 13.37 8.54
CA ASP A 47 -3.51 14.81 8.50
C ASP A 47 -5.01 15.09 8.54
N LEU A 48 -5.42 15.78 9.60
CA LEU A 48 -6.81 16.16 9.84
C LEU A 48 -6.97 17.65 9.54
N GLU A 49 -7.75 17.98 8.53
CA GLU A 49 -8.15 19.36 8.28
C GLU A 49 -9.25 19.76 9.28
N ALA A 50 -8.96 20.75 10.12
CA ALA A 50 -9.92 21.28 11.07
C ALA A 50 -10.92 22.20 10.36
N GLY A 51 -12.22 21.87 10.48
CA GLY A 51 -13.32 22.70 9.99
C GLY A 51 -14.23 23.20 11.12
N ASP A 52 -15.20 24.03 10.78
CA ASP A 52 -16.15 24.64 11.73
C ASP A 52 -17.28 23.69 12.17
N ARG A 53 -17.21 22.41 11.81
CA ARG A 53 -18.28 21.43 12.00
C ARG A 53 -17.80 20.15 12.67
N GLN A 54 -18.75 19.47 13.31
CA GLN A 54 -18.51 18.19 13.96
C GLN A 54 -18.44 17.08 12.92
N GLY A 55 -17.34 16.32 12.97
CA GLY A 55 -17.10 15.10 12.20
C GLY A 55 -16.76 13.93 13.11
N GLU A 56 -16.88 12.71 12.58
CA GLU A 56 -16.51 11.48 13.29
C GLU A 56 -15.36 10.78 12.57
N PHE A 57 -14.30 10.52 13.33
CA PHE A 57 -13.11 9.83 12.84
C PHE A 57 -12.61 8.85 13.89
N SER A 58 -12.36 7.62 13.47
CA SER A 58 -11.66 6.62 14.26
C SER A 58 -10.84 5.72 13.36
N PHE A 59 -9.90 4.98 13.96
CA PHE A 59 -9.10 4.03 13.21
C PHE A 59 -8.74 2.83 14.09
N LYS A 60 -8.48 1.69 13.43
CA LYS A 60 -7.97 0.47 14.06
C LYS A 60 -6.63 0.12 13.44
N VAL A 61 -5.61 -0.07 14.26
CA VAL A 61 -4.27 -0.50 13.82
C VAL A 61 -4.01 -1.93 14.25
N VAL A 62 -3.47 -2.74 13.35
CA VAL A 62 -2.89 -4.05 13.63
C VAL A 62 -1.43 -4.03 13.21
N TRP A 63 -0.53 -4.29 14.15
CA TRP A 63 0.90 -4.39 13.89
C TRP A 63 1.29 -5.84 13.65
N SER A 64 1.90 -6.10 12.50
CA SER A 64 2.27 -7.45 12.07
C SER A 64 3.76 -7.52 11.73
N TYR A 65 4.41 -8.61 12.14
CA TYR A 65 5.74 -8.92 11.63
C TYR A 65 5.63 -9.34 10.16
N TYR A 66 6.66 -9.02 9.37
CA TYR A 66 6.77 -9.61 8.05
C TYR A 66 6.93 -11.13 8.22
N PRO A 67 6.17 -11.94 7.48
CA PRO A 67 6.30 -13.38 7.57
C PRO A 67 7.71 -13.80 7.15
N THR A 68 8.42 -14.53 8.02
CA THR A 68 9.83 -14.90 7.81
C THR A 68 10.02 -16.21 7.05
N ASN A 69 8.97 -17.04 6.93
CA ASN A 69 9.02 -18.37 6.33
C ASN A 69 8.08 -18.48 5.12
N LEU A 70 8.02 -17.45 4.28
CA LEU A 70 7.33 -17.56 2.99
C LEU A 70 8.23 -18.26 1.97
N CYS A 71 7.62 -19.05 1.08
CA CYS A 71 8.27 -19.43 -0.17
C CYS A 71 8.71 -18.16 -0.92
N GLN A 72 9.82 -18.24 -1.65
CA GLN A 72 10.37 -17.13 -2.41
C GLN A 72 10.28 -17.41 -3.90
N ASN A 73 9.86 -16.41 -4.65
CA ASN A 73 9.87 -16.39 -6.11
C ASN A 73 10.76 -15.22 -6.55
N ASN A 74 11.91 -15.53 -7.14
CA ASN A 74 12.79 -14.51 -7.69
C ASN A 74 12.56 -14.43 -9.20
N ILE A 75 12.24 -13.23 -9.68
CA ILE A 75 11.97 -12.97 -11.08
C ILE A 75 12.98 -11.92 -11.56
N ASP A 76 13.91 -12.36 -12.39
CA ASP A 76 14.84 -11.46 -13.07
C ASP A 76 14.15 -10.84 -14.29
N LEU A 77 14.06 -9.51 -14.29
CA LEU A 77 13.49 -8.72 -15.36
C LEU A 77 14.58 -8.35 -16.37
N ASP A 78 14.28 -8.54 -17.65
CA ASP A 78 15.06 -7.98 -18.74
C ASP A 78 14.36 -6.71 -19.32
N ALA A 79 15.03 -6.03 -20.26
CA ALA A 79 14.51 -4.77 -20.83
C ALA A 79 13.39 -4.95 -21.86
N SER A 80 13.03 -6.19 -22.20
CA SER A 80 12.18 -6.55 -23.35
C SER A 80 10.96 -7.40 -22.99
N SER A 81 11.01 -8.15 -21.89
CA SER A 81 10.03 -9.17 -21.55
C SER A 81 9.05 -8.65 -20.52
N LEU A 82 7.76 -8.71 -20.86
CA LEU A 82 6.68 -8.54 -19.89
C LEU A 82 6.43 -9.87 -19.19
N ILE A 83 6.65 -9.91 -17.87
CA ILE A 83 6.41 -11.11 -17.07
C ILE A 83 5.07 -10.96 -16.35
N PRO A 84 4.00 -11.65 -16.80
CA PRO A 84 2.73 -11.62 -16.11
C PRO A 84 2.89 -12.35 -14.76
N SER A 85 2.36 -11.73 -13.70
CA SER A 85 2.34 -12.35 -12.37
C SER A 85 0.92 -12.35 -11.82
N VAL A 86 0.56 -13.45 -11.17
CA VAL A 86 -0.71 -13.60 -10.45
C VAL A 86 -0.44 -13.56 -8.95
N PRO A 87 -1.39 -13.07 -8.14
CA PRO A 87 -1.24 -13.08 -6.68
C PRO A 87 -0.89 -14.47 -6.15
N THR A 88 0.11 -14.53 -5.29
CA THR A 88 0.61 -15.77 -4.68
C THR A 88 0.86 -15.55 -3.20
N ASN A 89 0.88 -16.64 -2.43
CA ASN A 89 1.26 -16.63 -1.02
C ASN A 89 2.79 -16.60 -0.81
N CYS A 90 3.58 -16.64 -1.88
CA CYS A 90 5.03 -16.52 -1.84
C CYS A 90 5.48 -15.05 -1.93
N LEU A 91 6.60 -14.71 -1.28
CA LEU A 91 7.28 -13.44 -1.49
C LEU A 91 7.84 -13.43 -2.91
N THR A 92 7.46 -12.45 -3.73
CA THR A 92 7.96 -12.32 -5.10
C THR A 92 8.86 -11.10 -5.22
N THR A 93 10.13 -11.33 -5.51
CA THR A 93 11.14 -10.28 -5.69
C THR A 93 11.43 -10.11 -7.17
N PHE A 94 11.27 -8.90 -7.67
CA PHE A 94 11.60 -8.53 -9.04
C PHE A 94 12.95 -7.81 -9.06
N THR A 95 13.95 -8.43 -9.68
CA THR A 95 15.28 -7.84 -9.85
C THR A 95 15.40 -7.30 -11.26
N ALA A 96 15.79 -6.03 -11.42
CA ALA A 96 16.04 -5.47 -12.74
C ALA A 96 17.34 -4.68 -12.75
N PRO A 97 18.08 -4.69 -13.88
CA PRO A 97 19.29 -3.89 -14.03
C PRO A 97 18.98 -2.38 -14.11
N ASN A 98 17.73 -2.00 -14.43
CA ASN A 98 17.28 -0.63 -14.64
C ASN A 98 15.97 -0.35 -13.88
N ARG A 99 15.38 0.83 -14.09
CA ARG A 99 14.09 1.23 -13.49
C ARG A 99 12.97 0.25 -13.88
N VAL A 100 12.19 -0.19 -12.90
CA VAL A 100 11.03 -1.09 -13.08
C VAL A 100 9.74 -0.29 -13.08
N TRP A 101 8.79 -0.69 -13.93
CA TRP A 101 7.41 -0.22 -13.89
C TRP A 101 6.50 -1.40 -13.57
N LEU A 102 5.68 -1.27 -12.51
CA LEU A 102 4.65 -2.24 -12.16
C LEU A 102 3.31 -1.73 -12.71
N VAL A 103 2.66 -2.53 -13.55
CA VAL A 103 1.38 -2.19 -14.16
C VAL A 103 0.33 -3.21 -13.71
N GLY A 104 -0.62 -2.76 -12.89
CA GLY A 104 -1.80 -3.54 -12.54
C GLY A 104 -2.93 -3.30 -13.55
N PHE A 105 -3.62 -4.36 -13.96
CA PHE A 105 -4.82 -4.28 -14.78
C PHE A 105 -5.91 -5.22 -14.26
N LEU A 106 -7.16 -4.86 -14.50
CA LEU A 106 -8.31 -5.70 -14.15
C LEU A 106 -8.56 -6.72 -15.28
N LEU A 107 -8.96 -7.93 -14.90
CA LEU A 107 -9.50 -8.90 -15.86
C LEU A 107 -10.92 -8.48 -16.26
N GLN A 108 -11.25 -8.68 -17.53
CA GLN A 108 -12.56 -8.33 -18.09
C GLN A 108 -13.68 -9.02 -17.29
N GLY A 109 -14.66 -8.23 -16.81
CA GLY A 109 -15.80 -8.73 -16.03
C GLY A 109 -15.63 -8.71 -14.51
N MET A 110 -14.46 -8.30 -13.98
CA MET A 110 -14.33 -8.04 -12.54
C MET A 110 -14.86 -6.64 -12.18
N GLN A 111 -15.72 -6.55 -11.16
CA GLN A 111 -16.05 -5.28 -10.52
C GLN A 111 -14.77 -4.66 -9.95
N GLN A 112 -14.63 -3.34 -10.05
CA GLN A 112 -13.47 -2.59 -9.53
C GLN A 112 -13.20 -2.99 -8.08
N LYS A 113 -12.14 -3.77 -7.88
CA LYS A 113 -11.46 -3.86 -6.59
C LYS A 113 -10.27 -2.93 -6.68
N GLU A 114 -10.30 -1.85 -5.91
CA GLU A 114 -9.15 -0.98 -5.76
C GLU A 114 -8.03 -1.81 -5.14
N LEU A 115 -6.99 -2.06 -5.92
CA LEU A 115 -5.78 -2.73 -5.45
C LEU A 115 -4.97 -1.67 -4.69
N ARG A 116 -5.20 -1.55 -3.38
CA ARG A 116 -4.30 -0.81 -2.49
C ARG A 116 -3.00 -1.60 -2.37
N GLN A 117 -2.07 -1.35 -3.29
CA GLN A 117 -0.74 -1.94 -3.29
C GLN A 117 0.20 -1.06 -2.48
N SER A 118 0.74 -1.60 -1.38
CA SER A 118 1.94 -1.03 -0.77
C SER A 118 3.14 -1.77 -1.34
N ALA A 119 3.87 -1.11 -2.24
CA ALA A 119 5.16 -1.58 -2.68
C ALA A 119 6.22 -1.25 -1.62
N VAL A 120 6.94 -2.25 -1.13
CA VAL A 120 8.17 -2.02 -0.36
C VAL A 120 9.27 -1.75 -1.39
N TYR A 121 9.77 -0.52 -1.42
CA TYR A 121 10.94 -0.16 -2.20
C TYR A 121 12.17 -0.15 -1.28
N GLU A 122 13.03 -1.16 -1.36
CA GLU A 122 14.28 -1.28 -0.59
C GLU A 122 15.50 -0.64 -1.28
N GLY A 123 15.29 0.36 -2.15
CA GLY A 123 16.34 0.91 -3.02
C GLY A 123 17.66 1.28 -2.32
N GLY A 124 18.78 1.03 -3.02
CA GLY A 124 20.13 1.51 -2.71
C GLY A 124 20.91 0.70 -1.67
N SER A 125 20.30 -0.28 -1.01
CA SER A 125 21.00 -1.18 -0.08
C SER A 125 21.53 -2.42 -0.81
N TYR A 126 22.84 -2.66 -0.75
CA TYR A 126 23.43 -3.94 -1.19
C TYR A 126 23.08 -5.10 -0.25
N ASN A 127 22.52 -4.79 0.94
CA ASN A 127 22.07 -5.73 1.96
C ASN A 127 20.63 -5.41 2.35
N GLY A 128 19.73 -5.43 1.37
CA GLY A 128 18.30 -5.40 1.64
C GLY A 128 17.88 -6.58 2.52
N THR A 129 17.00 -6.36 3.48
CA THR A 129 16.48 -7.41 4.37
C THR A 129 15.09 -7.91 3.99
N TYR A 130 14.51 -7.36 2.90
CA TYR A 130 13.22 -7.77 2.34
C TYR A 130 13.22 -7.72 0.80
#